data_AF-A0AAV1K9P1-F1
#
_entry.id   AF-A0AAV1K9P1-F1
#
_cell.length_a   1.000
_cell.length_b   1.000
_cell.length_c   1.000
_cell.angle_alpha   90.00
_cell.angle_beta   90.00
_cell.angle_gamma   90.00
#
_symmetry.space_group_name_H-M   'P 1'
#
loop_
_entity.id
_entity.type
_entity.pdbx_description
1 polymer ?
#
loop_
_entity_poly.entity_id
_entity_poly.type
_entity_poly.pdbx_seq_one_letter_code
_entity_poly.pdbx_strand_id
1 'polypeptide(L)'
;MDQAVLSWFHRQCQNNMTISVPIVKAKAEKFGKDIGLTSFKSSEGWLGKFKQRHHINYENLQTYIEVDDCLLTTALFTDKEILDLVRKTDDQEQRRSEDEPEPPPIIKEALEAAKLLEKYFLYHQDDSISQDMNKISKKIQHSHWCSKIRHTKITDYTQ
;
A
#
# COMPACT_ATOMS: atom_id res chain seq x y z
N MET A 1 13.07 12.55 21.15
CA MET A 1 11.86 12.02 20.52
C MET A 1 11.87 12.19 19.01
N ASP A 2 11.95 13.41 18.49
CA ASP A 2 11.84 13.73 17.06
C ASP A 2 12.74 12.86 16.17
N GLN A 3 14.03 12.76 16.53
CA GLN A 3 15.00 11.89 15.84
C GLN A 3 14.68 10.39 15.95
N ALA A 4 14.15 9.93 17.08
CA ALA A 4 13.76 8.53 17.25
C ALA A 4 12.57 8.16 16.36
N VAL A 5 11.60 9.08 16.19
CA VAL A 5 10.49 8.92 15.24
C VAL A 5 11.02 8.87 13.81
N LEU A 6 11.95 9.76 13.45
CA LEU A 6 12.55 9.79 12.12
C LEU A 6 13.30 8.50 11.78
N SER A 7 14.18 8.02 12.67
CA SER A 7 14.92 6.77 12.44
C SER A 7 13.99 5.57 12.31
N TRP A 8 12.94 5.51 13.12
CA TRP A 8 11.92 4.47 13.00
C TRP A 8 11.16 4.59 11.66
N PHE A 9 10.77 5.80 11.26
CA PHE A 9 10.06 6.06 10.02
C PHE A 9 10.87 5.58 8.80
N HIS A 10 12.15 5.97 8.70
CA HIS A 10 13.02 5.50 7.62
C HIS A 10 13.17 3.98 7.57
N ARG A 11 13.32 3.34 8.74
CA ARG A 11 13.40 1.87 8.82
C ARG A 11 12.13 1.20 8.30
N GLN A 12 10.96 1.77 8.58
CA GLN A 12 9.69 1.23 8.10
C GLN A 12 9.53 1.44 6.58
N CYS A 13 9.94 2.60 6.04
CA CYS A 13 9.93 2.85 4.60
C CYS A 13 10.87 1.90 3.83
N GLN A 14 12.02 1.55 4.39
CA GLN A 14 12.96 0.58 3.79
C GLN A 14 12.38 -0.85 3.69
N ASN A 15 11.37 -1.17 4.47
CA ASN A 15 10.67 -2.45 4.43
C ASN A 15 9.49 -2.45 3.43
N ASN A 16 9.44 -1.47 2.52
CA ASN A 16 8.34 -1.24 1.57
C ASN A 16 6.95 -1.11 2.23
N MET A 17 6.90 -0.73 3.51
CA MET A 17 5.63 -0.51 4.21
C MET A 17 5.19 0.95 4.08
N THR A 18 3.90 1.12 3.82
CA THR A 18 3.25 2.41 3.72
C THR A 18 2.80 2.84 5.11
N ILE A 19 3.37 3.94 5.61
CA ILE A 19 3.14 4.37 6.99
C ILE A 19 2.12 5.50 6.98
N SER A 20 0.99 5.28 7.63
CA SER A 20 -0.04 6.31 7.76
C SER A 20 0.27 7.28 8.91
N VAL A 21 -0.29 8.50 8.82
CA VAL A 21 -0.16 9.56 9.84
C VAL A 21 -0.52 9.07 11.26
N PRO A 22 -1.63 8.34 11.48
CA PRO A 22 -1.99 7.85 12.82
C PRO A 22 -0.91 6.96 13.43
N ILE A 23 -0.23 6.15 12.62
CA ILE A 23 0.85 5.27 13.10
C ILE A 23 2.05 6.12 13.52
N VAL A 24 2.42 7.15 12.75
CA VAL A 24 3.52 8.07 13.12
C VAL A 24 3.20 8.79 14.43
N LYS A 25 1.97 9.27 14.59
CA LYS A 25 1.48 9.92 15.81
C LYS A 25 1.53 9.01 17.03
N ALA A 26 0.92 7.83 16.92
CA ALA A 26 0.93 6.83 17.99
C ALA A 26 2.37 6.42 18.38
N LYS A 27 3.25 6.29 17.39
CA LYS A 27 4.66 6.00 17.64
C LYS A 27 5.39 7.13 18.35
N ALA A 28 5.14 8.38 17.96
CA ALA A 28 5.72 9.55 18.60
C ALA A 28 5.30 9.67 20.07
N GLU A 29 4.04 9.38 20.39
CA GLU A 29 3.54 9.36 21.77
C GLU A 29 4.14 8.23 22.59
N LYS A 30 4.28 7.03 22.00
CA LYS A 30 4.96 5.93 22.67
C LYS A 30 6.41 6.30 22.99
N PHE A 31 7.14 6.85 22.01
CA PHE A 31 8.50 7.34 22.26
C PHE A 31 8.55 8.47 23.28
N GLY A 32 7.54 9.35 23.32
CA GLY A 32 7.39 10.36 24.36
C GLY A 32 7.28 9.75 25.75
N LYS A 33 6.41 8.76 25.93
CA LYS A 33 6.25 8.02 27.18
C LYS A 33 7.54 7.30 27.59
N ASP A 34 8.19 6.62 26.66
CA ASP A 34 9.41 5.84 26.90
C ASP A 34 10.58 6.72 27.38
N ILE A 35 10.64 7.99 26.97
CA ILE A 35 11.66 8.95 27.41
C ILE A 35 11.20 9.86 28.57
N GLY A 36 10.03 9.58 29.17
CA GLY A 36 9.49 10.34 30.31
C GLY A 36 8.72 11.61 29.96
N LEU A 37 8.50 11.92 28.67
CA LEU A 37 7.63 13.00 28.21
C LEU A 37 6.16 12.52 28.12
N THR A 38 5.56 12.21 29.27
CA THR A 38 4.19 11.68 29.36
C THR A 38 3.11 12.69 28.96
N SER A 39 3.40 13.99 29.01
CA SER A 39 2.50 15.07 28.59
C SER A 39 2.57 15.38 27.09
N PHE A 40 3.50 14.74 26.36
CA PHE A 40 3.60 14.96 24.92
C PHE A 40 2.38 14.38 24.20
N LYS A 41 1.77 15.22 23.35
CA LYS A 41 0.74 14.79 22.39
C LYS A 41 1.24 15.03 20.98
N SER A 42 0.99 14.05 20.12
CA SER A 42 1.34 14.10 18.71
C SER A 42 0.32 14.93 17.90
N SER A 43 0.23 16.22 18.22
CA SER A 43 -0.72 17.14 17.58
C SER A 43 -0.46 17.35 16.08
N GLU A 44 -1.46 17.83 15.36
CA GLU A 44 -1.29 18.23 13.95
C GLU A 44 -0.19 19.27 13.76
N GLY A 45 -0.08 20.22 14.70
CA GLY A 45 0.97 21.23 14.68
C GLY A 45 2.37 20.65 14.89
N TRP A 46 2.50 19.62 15.73
CA TRP A 46 3.78 18.89 15.87
C TRP A 46 4.10 18.12 14.58
N LEU A 47 3.13 17.39 14.03
CA LEU A 47 3.33 16.60 12.82
C LEU A 47 3.72 17.47 11.62
N GLY A 48 3.05 18.61 11.42
CA GLY A 48 3.39 19.57 10.36
C GLY A 48 4.83 20.07 10.48
N LYS A 49 5.26 20.41 11.70
CA LYS A 49 6.65 20.80 11.97
C LYS A 49 7.63 19.65 11.79
N PHE A 50 7.26 18.44 12.19
CA PHE A 50 8.08 17.23 12.00
C PHE A 50 8.32 16.96 10.50
N LYS A 51 7.26 16.99 9.69
CA LYS A 51 7.37 16.84 8.23
C LYS A 51 8.24 17.93 7.61
N GLN A 52 8.03 19.19 8.02
CA GLN A 52 8.79 20.33 7.52
C GLN A 52 10.29 20.22 7.87
N ARG A 53 10.62 19.87 9.12
CA ARG A 53 12.01 19.76 9.58
C ARG A 53 12.78 18.65 8.87
N HIS A 54 12.11 17.55 8.55
CA HIS A 54 12.73 16.35 8.00
C HIS A 54 12.45 16.13 6.51
N HIS A 55 11.84 17.12 5.84
CA HIS A 55 11.53 17.09 4.41
C HIS A 55 10.76 15.83 3.97
N ILE A 56 9.82 15.38 4.81
CA ILE A 56 9.03 14.17 4.54
C ILE A 56 7.90 14.54 3.57
N ASN A 57 7.97 14.02 2.34
CA ASN A 57 6.96 14.27 1.32
C ASN A 57 5.64 13.55 1.63
N TYR A 58 4.50 14.14 1.24
CA TYR A 58 3.16 13.59 1.51
C TYR A 58 2.95 12.21 0.86
N GLU A 59 3.59 11.95 -0.28
CA GLU A 59 3.54 10.66 -0.97
C GLU A 59 4.13 9.50 -0.14
N ASN A 60 5.11 9.79 0.74
CA ASN A 60 5.73 8.79 1.61
C ASN A 60 4.86 8.45 2.84
N LEU A 61 3.92 9.34 3.21
CA LEU A 61 2.86 9.03 4.16
C LEU A 61 1.59 8.75 3.35
N GLN A 62 1.48 7.53 2.84
CA GLN A 62 0.33 7.16 2.02
C GLN A 62 -0.99 7.58 2.67
N THR A 63 -1.66 8.45 1.92
CA THR A 63 -3.07 8.81 1.88
C THR A 63 -3.85 8.68 3.19
N TYR A 64 -4.12 9.85 3.73
CA TYR A 64 -5.21 10.20 4.64
C TYR A 64 -6.49 9.40 4.37
N ILE A 65 -6.91 8.60 5.36
CA ILE A 65 -8.33 8.43 5.60
C ILE A 65 -8.51 8.87 7.05
N GLU A 66 -9.21 9.99 7.25
CA GLU A 66 -9.90 10.29 8.51
C GLU A 66 -10.99 9.23 8.74
N VAL A 67 -10.60 7.97 8.89
CA VAL A 67 -11.44 7.02 9.61
C VAL A 67 -11.07 7.23 11.06
N ASP A 68 -11.78 8.14 11.71
CA ASP A 68 -12.67 7.78 12.82
C ASP A 68 -13.10 9.03 13.62
N ASP A 69 -13.81 9.98 12.98
CA ASP A 69 -14.63 10.97 13.69
C ASP A 69 -16.04 11.12 13.07
N CYS A 70 -16.40 10.26 12.11
CA CYS A 70 -17.71 10.20 11.47
C CYS A 70 -18.29 8.78 11.41
N LEU A 71 -17.87 7.85 12.29
CA LEU A 71 -18.69 6.67 12.53
C LEU A 71 -19.90 7.14 13.34
N LEU A 72 -20.96 7.45 12.59
CA LEU A 72 -22.26 7.89 13.04
C LEU A 72 -22.96 6.72 13.75
N THR A 73 -22.41 6.24 14.87
CA THR A 73 -23.03 5.23 15.76
C THR A 73 -24.28 5.75 16.49
N THR A 74 -24.74 6.96 16.15
CA THR A 74 -25.96 7.56 16.69
C THR A 74 -27.17 7.38 15.79
N ALA A 75 -27.06 6.65 14.67
CA ALA A 75 -28.24 6.02 14.08
C ALA A 75 -28.69 4.89 15.03
N LEU A 76 -29.41 5.28 16.09
CA LEU A 76 -30.11 4.42 17.02
C LEU A 76 -31.06 3.54 16.23
N PHE A 77 -30.63 2.32 15.90
CA PHE A 77 -31.56 1.26 15.55
C PHE A 77 -32.46 1.08 16.77
N THR A 78 -33.74 1.38 16.60
CA THR A 78 -34.73 1.14 17.64
C THR A 78 -34.81 -0.35 17.94
N ASP A 79 -35.17 -0.71 19.18
CA ASP A 79 -35.32 -2.10 19.62
C ASP A 79 -36.15 -2.98 18.66
N LYS A 80 -37.05 -2.36 17.89
CA LYS A 80 -37.87 -3.00 16.86
C LYS A 80 -37.08 -3.43 15.62
N GLU A 81 -36.11 -2.63 15.18
CA GLU A 81 -35.24 -2.94 14.04
C GLU A 81 -34.22 -4.03 14.39
N ILE A 82 -33.79 -4.07 15.66
CA ILE A 82 -32.95 -5.15 16.21
C ILE A 82 -33.72 -6.48 16.24
N LEU A 83 -34.98 -6.45 16.66
CA LEU A 83 -35.83 -7.65 16.66
C LEU A 83 -36.14 -8.17 15.25
N ASP A 84 -36.25 -7.28 14.26
CA ASP A 84 -36.49 -7.68 12.86
C ASP A 84 -35.25 -8.35 12.24
N LEU A 85 -34.04 -8.04 12.72
CA LEU A 85 -32.79 -8.70 12.33
C LEU A 85 -32.70 -10.13 12.87
N VAL A 86 -33.07 -10.33 14.14
CA VAL A 86 -33.07 -11.66 14.79
C VAL A 86 -34.09 -12.59 14.13
N ARG A 87 -35.25 -12.06 13.74
CA ARG A 87 -36.30 -12.88 13.09
C ARG A 87 -35.93 -13.30 11.66
N LYS A 88 -34.94 -12.67 11.04
CA LYS A 88 -34.43 -13.03 9.70
C LYS A 88 -33.21 -13.97 9.74
N THR A 89 -32.80 -14.46 10.92
CA THR A 89 -31.56 -15.24 11.08
C THR A 89 -31.78 -16.70 11.52
N ASP A 90 -32.85 -17.34 11.05
CA ASP A 90 -32.99 -18.81 11.14
C ASP A 90 -32.34 -19.57 9.96
N ASP A 91 -31.44 -18.96 9.17
CA ASP A 91 -30.78 -19.69 8.07
C ASP A 91 -29.30 -19.37 7.77
N GLN A 92 -28.60 -18.50 8.51
CA GLN A 92 -27.13 -18.37 8.31
C GLN A 92 -26.35 -18.22 9.61
N GLU A 93 -26.23 -19.35 10.28
CA GLU A 93 -25.12 -19.61 11.19
C GLU A 93 -23.89 -20.01 10.36
N GLN A 94 -22.85 -19.16 10.35
CA GLN A 94 -21.46 -19.61 10.27
C GLN A 94 -20.52 -18.53 10.81
N ARG A 95 -20.22 -18.59 12.11
CA ARG A 95 -18.97 -18.03 12.63
C ARG A 95 -17.83 -18.90 12.13
N ARG A 96 -16.88 -18.37 11.36
CA ARG A 96 -15.52 -18.90 11.36
C ARG A 96 -14.47 -17.93 10.81
N SER A 97 -13.49 -17.62 11.65
CA SER A 97 -12.14 -17.24 11.23
C SER A 97 -11.40 -18.50 10.80
N GLU A 98 -11.11 -18.67 9.51
CA GLU A 98 -10.18 -19.65 8.95
C GLU A 98 -9.58 -19.05 7.66
N ASP A 99 -8.25 -19.07 7.55
CA ASP A 99 -7.50 -18.87 6.29
C ASP A 99 -8.04 -19.84 5.24
N GLU A 100 -8.90 -19.36 4.32
CA GLU A 100 -9.21 -20.08 3.09
C GLU A 100 -8.33 -19.48 1.98
N PRO A 101 -7.47 -20.27 1.31
CA PRO A 101 -6.72 -19.77 0.18
C PRO A 101 -7.71 -19.41 -0.94
N GLU A 102 -7.87 -18.11 -1.21
CA GLU A 102 -8.64 -17.64 -2.35
C GLU A 102 -8.24 -18.44 -3.60
N PRO A 103 -9.20 -18.98 -4.36
CA PRO A 103 -8.89 -19.77 -5.54
C PRO A 103 -7.99 -18.95 -6.48
N PRO A 104 -6.94 -19.56 -7.06
CA PRO A 104 -6.03 -18.85 -7.94
C PRO A 104 -6.82 -18.08 -9.01
N PRO A 105 -6.53 -16.79 -9.22
CA PRO A 105 -7.33 -15.94 -10.09
C PRO A 105 -7.44 -16.57 -11.47
N ILE A 106 -8.67 -16.65 -11.97
CA ILE A 106 -8.96 -17.23 -13.28
C ILE A 106 -8.35 -16.29 -14.33
N ILE A 107 -7.78 -16.83 -15.41
CA ILE A 107 -7.11 -16.05 -16.47
C ILE A 107 -7.96 -14.86 -16.96
N LYS A 108 -9.29 -15.02 -16.96
CA LYS A 108 -10.24 -13.96 -17.32
C LYS A 108 -10.21 -12.80 -16.32
N GLU A 109 -10.15 -13.09 -15.02
CA GLU A 109 -10.04 -12.08 -13.96
C GLU A 109 -8.70 -11.35 -14.03
N ALA A 110 -7.62 -12.09 -14.27
CA ALA A 110 -6.30 -11.50 -14.48
C ALA A 110 -6.28 -10.55 -15.70
N LEU A 111 -6.99 -10.91 -16.77
CA LEU A 111 -7.12 -10.09 -17.97
C LEU A 111 -7.95 -8.83 -17.73
N GLU A 112 -9.06 -8.92 -17.00
CA GLU A 112 -9.88 -7.76 -16.64
C GLU A 112 -9.13 -6.82 -15.69
N ALA A 113 -8.38 -7.36 -14.73
CA ALA A 113 -7.51 -6.58 -13.86
C ALA A 113 -6.40 -5.86 -14.66
N ALA A 114 -5.79 -6.54 -15.64
CA ALA A 114 -4.79 -5.93 -16.51
C ALA A 114 -5.36 -4.76 -17.33
N LYS A 115 -6.58 -4.89 -17.88
CA LYS A 115 -7.27 -3.79 -18.58
C LYS A 115 -7.59 -2.62 -17.65
N LEU A 116 -7.97 -2.90 -16.40
CA LEU A 116 -8.26 -1.87 -15.40
C LEU A 116 -7.00 -1.06 -15.07
N LEU A 117 -5.86 -1.74 -14.91
CA LEU A 117 -4.56 -1.09 -14.72
C LEU A 117 -4.17 -0.26 -15.94
N GLU A 118 -4.31 -0.79 -17.16
CA GLU A 118 -4.06 -0.05 -18.39
C GLU A 118 -4.89 1.24 -18.47
N LYS A 119 -6.20 1.14 -18.17
CA LYS A 119 -7.11 2.29 -18.13
C LYS A 119 -6.71 3.32 -17.08
N TYR A 120 -6.30 2.87 -15.88
CA TYR A 120 -5.87 3.75 -14.80
C TYR A 120 -4.63 4.56 -15.19
N PHE A 121 -3.62 3.91 -15.77
CA PHE A 121 -2.39 4.58 -16.14
C PHE A 121 -2.54 5.50 -17.36
N LEU A 122 -3.44 5.19 -18.29
CA LEU A 122 -3.84 6.11 -19.36
C LEU A 122 -4.47 7.39 -18.80
N TYR A 123 -5.28 7.29 -17.74
CA TYR A 123 -5.94 8.45 -17.11
C TYR A 123 -4.97 9.32 -16.31
N HIS A 124 -4.02 8.71 -15.61
CA HIS A 124 -3.04 9.43 -14.81
C HIS A 124 -1.82 9.95 -15.59
N GLN A 125 -1.76 9.68 -16.91
CA GLN A 125 -0.72 10.19 -17.80
C GLN A 125 0.70 9.91 -17.25
N ASP A 126 0.85 8.73 -16.63
CA ASP A 126 2.04 8.38 -15.86
C ASP A 126 3.15 7.90 -16.80
N ASP A 127 3.97 8.85 -17.25
CA ASP A 127 5.11 8.62 -18.13
C ASP A 127 6.15 7.66 -17.50
N SER A 128 6.15 7.48 -16.18
CA SER A 128 7.05 6.57 -15.48
C SER A 128 6.88 5.12 -15.96
N ILE A 129 5.63 4.71 -16.19
CA ILE A 129 5.32 3.33 -16.62
C ILE A 129 5.63 3.13 -18.10
N SER A 130 5.36 4.13 -18.94
CA SER A 130 5.78 4.12 -20.35
C SER A 130 7.31 4.03 -20.48
N GLN A 131 8.05 4.66 -19.57
CA GLN A 131 9.50 4.52 -19.50
C GLN A 131 9.93 3.11 -19.06
N ASP A 132 9.28 2.54 -18.05
CA ASP A 132 9.61 1.19 -17.57
C ASP A 132 9.26 0.11 -18.60
N MET A 133 8.15 0.24 -19.32
CA MET A 133 7.79 -0.64 -20.43
C MET A 133 8.79 -0.55 -21.59
N ASN A 134 9.28 0.66 -21.89
CA ASN A 134 10.35 0.84 -22.88
C ASN A 134 11.68 0.23 -22.42
N LYS A 135 12.02 0.30 -21.12
CA LYS A 135 13.21 -0.36 -20.56
C LYS A 135 13.10 -1.87 -20.68
N ILE A 136 11.93 -2.44 -20.37
CA ILE A 136 11.66 -3.88 -20.51
C ILE A 136 11.77 -4.30 -21.99
N SER A 137 11.13 -3.57 -22.90
CA SER A 137 11.19 -3.83 -24.35
C SER A 137 12.63 -3.79 -24.88
N LYS A 138 13.40 -2.75 -24.53
CA LYS A 138 14.82 -2.64 -24.92
C LYS A 138 15.66 -3.79 -24.37
N LYS A 139 15.40 -4.25 -23.14
CA LYS A 139 16.14 -5.36 -22.52
C LYS A 139 15.82 -6.70 -23.19
N ILE A 140 14.56 -6.92 -23.56
CA ILE A 140 14.13 -8.09 -24.34
C ILE A 140 14.77 -8.06 -25.73
N GLN A 141 14.72 -6.91 -26.41
CA GLN A 141 15.35 -6.73 -27.73
C GLN A 141 16.86 -6.95 -27.67
N HIS A 142 17.55 -6.37 -26.70
CA HIS A 142 18.98 -6.55 -26.49
C HIS A 142 19.34 -8.01 -26.20
N SER A 143 18.59 -8.67 -25.32
CA SER A 143 18.79 -10.10 -25.02
C SER A 143 18.61 -10.97 -26.27
N HIS A 144 17.57 -10.71 -27.06
CA HIS A 144 17.31 -11.38 -28.32
C HIS A 144 18.44 -11.13 -29.35
N TRP A 145 18.90 -9.89 -29.47
CA TRP A 145 20.01 -9.50 -30.35
C TRP A 145 21.35 -10.14 -29.93
N CYS A 146 21.68 -10.11 -28.65
CA CYS A 146 22.88 -10.74 -28.11
C CYS A 146 22.87 -12.27 -28.24
N SER A 147 21.70 -12.91 -28.12
CA SER A 147 21.58 -14.34 -28.40
C SER A 147 21.75 -14.66 -29.89
N LYS A 148 21.22 -13.84 -30.80
CA LYS A 148 21.42 -14.02 -32.25
C LYS A 148 22.90 -13.83 -32.68
N ILE A 149 23.62 -12.90 -32.05
CA ILE A 149 25.06 -12.69 -32.27
C ILE A 149 25.92 -13.85 -31.70
N ARG A 150 25.47 -14.51 -30.62
CA ARG A 150 26.17 -15.69 -30.08
C ARG A 150 26.05 -16.91 -30.99
N HIS A 151 24.94 -17.07 -31.69
CA HIS A 151 24.77 -18.15 -32.68
C HIS A 151 25.62 -17.98 -33.95
N THR A 152 26.22 -16.80 -34.21
CA THR A 152 27.03 -16.55 -35.41
C THR A 152 28.54 -16.52 -35.16
N LYS A 153 29.02 -16.85 -33.95
CA LYS A 153 30.46 -16.92 -33.67
C LYS A 153 31.03 -18.34 -33.80
N ILE A 154 31.59 -18.58 -34.99
CA ILE A 154 32.72 -19.49 -35.31
C ILE A 154 32.54 -20.96 -34.87
N THR A 155 31.80 -21.73 -35.67
CA THR A 155 32.16 -23.13 -35.94
C THR A 155 32.22 -23.42 -37.44
N ASP A 156 32.50 -22.39 -38.26
CA ASP A 156 33.07 -22.63 -39.58
C ASP A 156 34.60 -22.53 -39.49
N TYR A 157 35.25 -23.40 -40.25
CA TYR A 157 36.67 -23.44 -40.59
C TYR A 157 37.61 -24.22 -39.65
N THR A 158 37.39 -25.54 -39.56
CA THR A 158 38.53 -26.47 -39.66
C THR A 158 38.35 -27.29 -40.93
N GLN A 159 39.29 -27.06 -41.85
CA GLN A 159 39.47 -27.73 -43.14
C GLN A 159 39.97 -29.16 -42.95
#